data_AF-A0A2N8NVF0-F1
#
_entry.id   AF-A0A2N8NVF0-F1
#
_cell.length_a   1.000
_cell.length_b   1.000
_cell.length_c   1.000
_cell.angle_alpha   90.00
_cell.angle_beta   90.00
_cell.angle_gamma   90.00
#
_symmetry.space_group_name_H-M   'P 1'
#
loop_
_entity.id
_entity.type
_entity.pdbx_description
1 polymer ?
#
loop_
_entity_poly.entity_id
_entity_poly.type
_entity_poly.pdbx_seq_one_letter_code
_entity_poly.pdbx_strand_id
1 'polypeptide(L)'
;MELPVMPPVRPMLAKSASAIPSGMQYEAKWDGFRAVVFRDGDAIEIASRTTKPLTRYFPEVARALLTQLPGRCVVDGEIVVVRDGRLDFDALLERIHPAASRVARLAELTPASFIAFDLLALGDESLMERPQSARREALTSALRDVSAPVHLTPATDDIEVARAWFEEFEGAGLDGVVAKPPGLPYRPGERVMTKVKHERTADCVLAGLRLHKSGPVVGSLLLGLHDSDGRLQHVGVCASFPMRRRKELMEELEPLRMADVHGHPWERWTDPDAQAGGRLPGGPSRWTGTKDLSWIPLRPERVCEVAYDHLQGDRFRHTTQFRRWRPDRDPADCTYAQLEETARYDLADVLGP
;
A
#
# COMPACT_ATOMS: atom_id res chain seq x y z
N MET A 1 -17.33 24.67 10.22
CA MET A 1 -16.13 24.71 9.37
C MET A 1 -16.52 25.40 8.09
N GLU A 2 -15.87 26.51 7.81
CA GLU A 2 -16.05 27.29 6.58
C GLU A 2 -14.65 27.65 6.03
N LEU A 3 -14.21 26.85 5.07
CA LEU A 3 -12.90 26.96 4.44
C LEU A 3 -13.07 27.24 2.95
N PRO A 4 -12.11 27.91 2.30
CA PRO A 4 -12.13 28.11 0.86
C PRO A 4 -12.04 26.79 0.06
N VAL A 5 -11.69 25.68 0.75
CA VAL A 5 -11.77 24.31 0.24
C VAL A 5 -12.51 23.46 1.26
N MET A 6 -13.75 23.08 0.95
CA MET A 6 -14.62 22.31 1.85
C MET A 6 -14.47 20.79 1.64
N PRO A 7 -14.58 19.97 2.71
CA PRO A 7 -14.75 18.54 2.55
C PRO A 7 -16.10 18.22 1.85
N PRO A 8 -16.18 17.12 1.07
CA PRO A 8 -15.13 16.16 0.79
C PRO A 8 -14.23 16.58 -0.39
N VAL A 9 -12.91 16.42 -0.23
CA VAL A 9 -11.95 16.50 -1.33
C VAL A 9 -11.43 15.10 -1.63
N ARG A 10 -11.56 14.66 -2.89
CA ARG A 10 -10.90 13.42 -3.34
C ARG A 10 -9.42 13.69 -3.58
N PRO A 11 -8.49 12.92 -3.00
CA PRO A 11 -7.07 13.17 -3.23
C PRO A 11 -6.68 13.02 -4.70
N MET A 12 -5.71 13.83 -5.15
CA MET A 12 -5.06 13.66 -6.44
C MET A 12 -4.24 12.36 -6.45
N LEU A 13 -4.18 11.67 -7.60
CA LEU A 13 -3.60 10.35 -7.75
C LEU A 13 -2.41 10.33 -8.72
N ALA A 14 -1.61 9.26 -8.62
CA ALA A 14 -0.44 9.04 -9.47
C ALA A 14 -0.60 7.84 -10.43
N LYS A 15 -0.08 7.96 -11.65
CA LYS A 15 0.13 6.85 -12.60
C LYS A 15 1.42 6.12 -12.25
N SER A 16 1.44 4.80 -12.40
CA SER A 16 2.70 4.06 -12.27
C SER A 16 3.58 4.29 -13.50
N ALA A 17 4.88 4.45 -13.29
CA ALA A 17 5.90 4.43 -14.32
C ALA A 17 7.08 3.55 -13.88
N SER A 18 7.84 3.03 -14.84
CA SER A 18 9.03 2.19 -14.61
C SER A 18 10.31 2.99 -14.36
N ALA A 19 10.31 4.28 -14.67
CA ALA A 19 11.47 5.16 -14.51
C ALA A 19 11.06 6.53 -13.97
N ILE A 20 11.94 7.15 -13.21
CA ILE A 20 11.78 8.51 -12.69
C ILE A 20 11.81 9.50 -13.86
N PRO A 21 10.69 10.20 -14.16
CA PRO A 21 10.66 11.18 -15.25
C PRO A 21 11.45 12.42 -14.89
N SER A 22 12.22 12.99 -15.83
CA SER A 22 12.99 14.23 -15.65
C SER A 22 12.13 15.49 -15.53
N GLY A 23 12.67 16.55 -14.92
CA GLY A 23 12.06 17.88 -14.89
C GLY A 23 10.81 17.97 -14.00
N MET A 24 10.76 17.16 -12.95
CA MET A 24 9.65 17.12 -11.99
C MET A 24 10.10 17.57 -10.61
N GLN A 25 9.15 17.86 -9.73
CA GLN A 25 9.40 17.87 -8.29
C GLN A 25 9.20 16.45 -7.76
N TYR A 26 10.15 15.96 -6.97
CA TYR A 26 10.20 14.60 -6.45
C TYR A 26 9.99 14.60 -4.94
N GLU A 27 9.23 13.63 -4.45
CA GLU A 27 8.99 13.40 -3.03
C GLU A 27 9.13 11.91 -2.72
N ALA A 28 9.58 11.61 -1.51
CA ALA A 28 9.54 10.24 -0.99
C ALA A 28 8.11 9.68 -1.02
N LYS A 29 7.97 8.41 -1.42
CA LYS A 29 6.67 7.74 -1.40
C LYS A 29 6.46 7.03 -0.07
N TRP A 30 5.53 7.57 0.71
CA TRP A 30 5.10 7.01 1.99
C TRP A 30 4.09 5.88 1.83
N ASP A 31 4.19 4.87 2.69
CA ASP A 31 3.24 3.76 2.79
C ASP A 31 2.40 3.87 4.07
N GLY A 32 1.18 4.38 3.94
CA GLY A 32 0.28 4.59 5.06
C GLY A 32 -1.17 4.77 4.64
N PHE A 33 -1.89 5.60 5.39
CA PHE A 33 -3.23 6.04 5.04
C PHE A 33 -3.22 7.49 4.56
N ARG A 34 -3.46 7.68 3.28
CA ARG A 34 -3.77 9.01 2.72
C ARG A 34 -4.84 9.72 3.53
N ALA A 35 -4.51 10.93 3.98
CA ALA A 35 -5.31 11.75 4.87
C ALA A 35 -5.32 13.22 4.42
N VAL A 36 -6.50 13.75 4.09
CA VAL A 36 -6.71 15.18 3.89
C VAL A 36 -7.22 15.76 5.20
N VAL A 37 -6.50 16.71 5.74
CA VAL A 37 -6.79 17.39 7.00
C VAL A 37 -7.42 18.73 6.70
N PHE A 38 -8.60 18.97 7.25
CA PHE A 38 -9.30 20.24 7.23
C PHE A 38 -9.29 20.80 8.64
N ARG A 39 -8.74 22.00 8.82
CA ARG A 39 -8.71 22.69 10.11
C ARG A 39 -9.29 24.08 9.98
N ASP A 40 -10.20 24.42 10.89
CA ASP A 40 -10.82 25.73 11.00
C ASP A 40 -10.99 26.11 12.48
N GLY A 41 -10.04 26.88 13.00
CA GLY A 41 -9.85 27.12 14.42
C GLY A 41 -9.54 25.82 15.17
N ASP A 42 -10.42 25.48 16.11
CA ASP A 42 -10.37 24.27 16.92
C ASP A 42 -11.15 23.08 16.30
N ALA A 43 -11.82 23.30 15.17
CA ALA A 43 -12.49 22.23 14.43
C ALA A 43 -11.50 21.53 13.49
N ILE A 44 -11.41 20.20 13.59
CA ILE A 44 -10.55 19.39 12.72
C ILE A 44 -11.30 18.17 12.15
N GLU A 45 -11.17 17.97 10.85
CA GLU A 45 -11.63 16.78 10.15
C GLU A 45 -10.45 16.15 9.40
N ILE A 46 -10.29 14.83 9.53
CA ILE A 46 -9.32 14.05 8.77
C ILE A 46 -10.11 13.11 7.88
N ALA A 47 -9.96 13.22 6.56
CA ALA A 47 -10.66 12.40 5.59
C ALA A 47 -9.69 11.46 4.87
N SER A 48 -10.09 10.19 4.72
CA SER A 48 -9.33 9.19 3.96
C SER A 48 -9.34 9.44 2.44
N ARG A 49 -8.55 8.67 1.70
CA ARG A 49 -8.62 8.58 0.22
C ARG A 49 -10.02 8.43 -0.36
N THR A 50 -10.90 7.69 0.31
CA THR A 50 -12.30 7.48 -0.12
C THR A 50 -13.27 8.39 0.62
N THR A 51 -12.79 9.53 1.11
CA THR A 51 -13.54 10.58 1.81
C THR A 51 -14.31 10.12 3.04
N LYS A 52 -13.93 8.98 3.63
CA LYS A 52 -14.45 8.50 4.90
C LYS A 52 -13.72 9.16 6.06
N PRO A 53 -14.40 9.49 7.17
CA PRO A 53 -13.79 10.13 8.32
C PRO A 53 -12.76 9.21 8.98
N LEU A 54 -11.57 9.75 9.24
CA LEU A 54 -10.47 9.12 9.96
C LEU A 54 -10.26 9.69 11.36
N THR A 55 -10.74 10.90 11.66
CA THR A 55 -10.44 11.64 12.91
C THR A 55 -10.56 10.79 14.17
N ARG A 56 -11.67 10.04 14.32
CA ARG A 56 -11.93 9.23 15.52
C ARG A 56 -10.95 8.07 15.74
N TYR A 57 -10.23 7.66 14.69
CA TYR A 57 -9.28 6.55 14.75
C TYR A 57 -7.87 7.01 15.11
N PHE A 58 -7.60 8.32 15.03
CA PHE A 58 -6.28 8.92 15.27
C PHE A 58 -6.40 10.17 16.17
N PRO A 59 -6.96 10.04 17.38
CA PRO A 59 -7.14 11.17 18.30
C PRO A 59 -5.83 11.90 18.65
N GLU A 60 -4.72 11.17 18.75
CA GLU A 60 -3.37 11.68 18.98
C GLU A 60 -2.88 12.56 17.83
N VAL A 61 -3.11 12.12 16.59
CA VAL A 61 -2.75 12.88 15.38
C VAL A 61 -3.63 14.12 15.28
N ALA A 62 -4.94 13.99 15.49
CA ALA A 62 -5.85 15.14 15.47
C ALA A 62 -5.43 16.23 16.47
N ARG A 63 -5.03 15.83 17.69
CA ARG A 63 -4.52 16.75 18.71
C ARG A 63 -3.22 17.43 18.27
N ALA A 64 -2.26 16.67 17.73
CA ALA A 64 -1.00 17.24 17.24
C ALA A 64 -1.23 18.25 16.10
N LEU A 65 -2.11 17.93 15.16
CA LEU A 65 -2.45 18.82 14.04
C LEU A 65 -3.17 20.10 14.50
N LEU A 66 -4.02 20.01 15.52
CA LEU A 66 -4.63 21.20 16.16
C LEU A 66 -3.61 22.09 16.85
N THR A 67 -2.49 21.55 17.31
CA THR A 67 -1.44 22.36 17.94
C THR A 67 -0.43 22.93 16.93
N GLN A 68 -0.13 22.20 15.87
CA GLN A 68 1.03 22.50 15.01
C GLN A 68 0.68 23.09 13.64
N LEU A 69 -0.52 22.85 13.10
CA LEU A 69 -0.92 23.45 11.82
C LEU A 69 -1.30 24.94 11.98
N PRO A 70 -1.36 25.71 10.89
CA PRO A 70 -2.06 26.99 10.88
C PRO A 70 -3.51 26.86 11.35
N GLY A 71 -4.05 27.91 11.97
CA GLY A 71 -5.42 27.90 12.52
C GLY A 71 -6.51 27.65 11.48
N ARG A 72 -6.26 27.97 10.20
CA ARG A 72 -7.18 27.72 9.08
C ARG A 72 -6.40 27.21 7.88
N CYS A 73 -6.55 25.94 7.53
CA CYS A 73 -5.82 25.32 6.42
C CYS A 73 -6.46 24.00 5.96
N VAL A 74 -6.10 23.59 4.74
CA VAL A 74 -6.37 22.24 4.23
C VAL A 74 -5.06 21.62 3.75
N VAL A 75 -4.64 20.52 4.37
CA VAL A 75 -3.35 19.86 4.13
C VAL A 75 -3.59 18.44 3.63
N ASP A 76 -2.90 18.03 2.58
CA ASP A 76 -2.91 16.65 2.08
C ASP A 76 -1.62 15.95 2.55
N GLY A 77 -1.78 14.76 3.14
CA GLY A 77 -0.69 14.03 3.77
C GLY A 77 -0.94 12.53 3.90
N GLU A 78 -0.03 11.85 4.57
CA GLU A 78 -0.10 10.42 4.89
C GLU A 78 -0.04 10.23 6.41
N ILE A 79 -0.94 9.40 6.96
CA ILE A 79 -0.81 8.91 8.33
C ILE A 79 -0.01 7.61 8.31
N VAL A 80 1.03 7.56 9.13
CA VAL A 80 1.91 6.40 9.24
C VAL A 80 2.08 5.97 10.69
N VAL A 81 2.43 4.71 10.91
CA VAL A 81 2.94 4.21 12.21
C VAL A 81 4.37 3.79 12.00
N VAL A 82 5.25 4.17 12.92
CA VAL A 82 6.67 3.80 12.88
C VAL A 82 6.95 2.85 14.04
N ARG A 83 7.61 1.73 13.75
CA ARG A 83 8.06 0.76 14.74
C ARG A 83 9.46 0.27 14.36
N ASP A 84 10.37 0.24 15.32
CA ASP A 84 11.75 -0.22 15.11
C ASP A 84 12.44 0.48 13.91
N GLY A 85 12.20 1.79 13.75
CA GLY A 85 12.77 2.61 12.68
C GLY A 85 12.13 2.43 11.30
N ARG A 86 10.99 1.72 11.18
CA ARG A 86 10.33 1.41 9.89
C ARG A 86 8.85 1.72 9.90
N LEU A 87 8.29 1.97 8.71
CA LEU A 87 6.83 2.04 8.54
C LEU A 87 6.17 0.68 8.83
N ASP A 88 5.26 0.65 9.78
CA ASP A 88 4.48 -0.53 10.18
C ASP A 88 3.02 -0.36 9.74
N PHE A 89 2.74 -0.82 8.53
CA PHE A 89 1.38 -0.75 7.98
C PHE A 89 0.40 -1.69 8.69
N ASP A 90 0.88 -2.79 9.27
CA ASP A 90 0.02 -3.74 9.97
C ASP A 90 -0.50 -3.15 11.28
N ALA A 91 0.38 -2.51 12.05
CA ALA A 91 -0.02 -1.71 13.20
C ALA A 91 -1.00 -0.60 12.80
N LEU A 92 -0.77 0.06 11.65
CA LEU A 92 -1.69 1.08 11.14
C LEU A 92 -3.08 0.50 10.79
N LEU A 93 -3.17 -0.69 10.20
CA LEU A 93 -4.44 -1.38 9.94
C LEU A 93 -5.22 -1.71 11.21
N GLU A 94 -4.54 -2.01 12.31
CA GLU A 94 -5.18 -2.26 13.60
C GLU A 94 -5.93 -1.04 14.15
N ARG A 95 -5.53 0.18 13.76
CA ARG A 95 -6.15 1.45 14.21
C ARG A 95 -7.60 1.58 13.79
N ILE A 96 -7.98 1.02 12.64
CA ILE A 96 -9.36 1.06 12.15
C ILE A 96 -10.19 0.02 12.91
N HIS A 97 -10.62 0.38 14.12
CA HIS A 97 -11.37 -0.48 15.03
C HIS A 97 -12.70 0.15 15.48
N PRO A 98 -13.78 -0.65 15.66
CA PRO A 98 -15.07 -0.14 16.16
C PRO A 98 -14.99 0.39 17.59
N ALA A 99 -14.31 -0.34 18.49
CA ALA A 99 -14.22 0.04 19.90
C ALA A 99 -13.23 1.20 20.12
N ALA A 100 -13.73 2.33 20.62
CA ALA A 100 -12.95 3.53 20.90
C ALA A 100 -11.86 3.30 21.98
N SER A 101 -12.12 2.44 22.97
CA SER A 101 -11.12 2.09 24.00
C SER A 101 -9.89 1.40 23.43
N ARG A 102 -10.06 0.51 22.43
CA ARG A 102 -8.93 -0.12 21.74
C ARG A 102 -8.15 0.90 20.91
N VAL A 103 -8.85 1.83 20.24
CA VAL A 103 -8.21 2.94 19.54
C VAL A 103 -7.40 3.81 20.50
N ALA A 104 -7.96 4.21 21.64
CA ALA A 104 -7.24 5.00 22.64
C ALA A 104 -5.98 4.27 23.13
N ARG A 105 -6.10 2.99 23.50
CA ARG A 105 -4.95 2.17 23.92
C ARG A 105 -3.86 2.07 22.83
N LEU A 106 -4.24 1.79 21.58
CA LEU A 106 -3.27 1.69 20.48
C LEU A 106 -2.64 3.05 20.13
N ALA A 107 -3.34 4.17 20.39
CA ALA A 107 -2.79 5.52 20.19
C ALA A 107 -1.61 5.79 21.13
N GLU A 108 -1.64 5.20 22.33
CA GLU A 108 -0.58 5.33 23.34
C GLU A 108 0.56 4.34 23.09
N LEU A 109 0.24 3.10 22.70
CA LEU A 109 1.23 2.04 22.51
C LEU A 109 2.02 2.17 21.21
N THR A 110 1.35 2.59 20.14
CA THR A 110 1.91 2.70 18.78
C THR A 110 1.39 3.99 18.15
N PRO A 111 1.85 5.16 18.62
CA PRO A 111 1.37 6.45 18.14
C PRO A 111 1.65 6.61 16.64
N ALA A 112 0.68 7.20 15.93
CA ALA A 112 0.84 7.51 14.53
C ALA A 112 1.43 8.91 14.31
N SER A 113 2.10 9.09 13.17
CA SER A 113 2.59 10.38 12.67
C SER A 113 1.83 10.82 11.43
N PHE A 114 1.84 12.12 11.16
CA PHE A 114 1.29 12.71 9.94
C PHE A 114 2.42 13.34 9.12
N ILE A 115 2.49 12.98 7.84
CA ILE A 115 3.48 13.48 6.91
C ILE A 115 2.77 14.30 5.84
N ALA A 116 2.95 15.61 5.87
CA ALA A 116 2.35 16.54 4.94
C ALA A 116 3.14 16.62 3.62
N PHE A 117 2.45 16.65 2.49
CA PHE A 117 3.10 16.79 1.18
C PHE A 117 2.37 17.72 0.18
N ASP A 118 1.20 18.27 0.54
CA ASP A 118 0.54 19.32 -0.26
C ASP A 118 -0.29 20.25 0.63
N LEU A 119 -0.51 21.49 0.17
CA LEU A 119 -1.32 22.51 0.85
C LEU A 119 -2.40 23.00 -0.12
N LEU A 120 -3.67 22.74 0.20
CA LEU A 120 -4.82 23.03 -0.66
C LEU A 120 -5.48 24.36 -0.31
N ALA A 121 -5.34 24.82 0.93
CA ALA A 121 -5.83 26.11 1.39
C ALA A 121 -5.04 26.62 2.59
N LEU A 122 -4.94 27.94 2.73
CA LEU A 122 -4.35 28.63 3.86
C LEU A 122 -5.11 29.93 4.15
N GLY A 123 -5.59 30.10 5.37
CA GLY A 123 -6.48 31.22 5.72
C GLY A 123 -7.75 31.19 4.86
N ASP A 124 -8.00 32.28 4.14
CA ASP A 124 -9.12 32.45 3.22
C ASP A 124 -8.77 32.16 1.75
N GLU A 125 -7.53 31.79 1.44
CA GLU A 125 -7.09 31.50 0.07
C GLU A 125 -7.20 30.01 -0.24
N SER A 126 -7.84 29.68 -1.37
CA SER A 126 -7.71 28.36 -2.02
C SER A 126 -6.44 28.34 -2.86
N LEU A 127 -5.60 27.33 -2.64
CA LEU A 127 -4.37 27.12 -3.38
C LEU A 127 -4.53 26.08 -4.50
N MET A 128 -5.72 25.50 -4.68
CA MET A 128 -5.92 24.38 -5.61
C MET A 128 -5.56 24.72 -7.07
N GLU A 129 -5.81 25.95 -7.52
CA GLU A 129 -5.46 26.38 -8.88
C GLU A 129 -3.99 26.83 -9.01
N ARG A 130 -3.25 26.92 -7.89
CA ARG A 130 -1.83 27.30 -7.91
C ARG A 130 -0.97 26.13 -8.41
N PRO A 131 0.15 26.40 -9.12
CA PRO A 131 1.14 25.40 -9.50
C PRO A 131 1.69 24.61 -8.30
N GLN A 132 2.08 23.35 -8.52
CA GLN A 132 2.70 22.48 -7.51
C GLN A 132 3.89 23.15 -6.80
N SER A 133 4.76 23.84 -7.53
CA SER A 133 5.90 24.55 -6.94
C SER A 133 5.47 25.59 -5.91
N ALA A 134 4.45 26.40 -6.23
CA ALA A 134 3.91 27.43 -5.34
C ALA A 134 3.22 26.81 -4.11
N ARG A 135 2.47 25.71 -4.29
CA ARG A 135 1.85 25.01 -3.15
C ARG A 135 2.91 24.39 -2.24
N ARG A 136 3.99 23.84 -2.80
CA ARG A 136 5.10 23.28 -2.03
C ARG A 136 5.84 24.35 -1.22
N GLU A 137 6.09 25.51 -1.81
CA GLU A 137 6.70 26.64 -1.10
C GLU A 137 5.80 27.12 0.06
N ALA A 138 4.50 27.30 -0.21
CA ALA A 138 3.53 27.68 0.81
C ALA A 138 3.44 26.64 1.94
N LEU A 139 3.44 25.35 1.61
CA LEU A 139 3.47 24.25 2.59
C LEU A 139 4.74 24.31 3.45
N THR A 140 5.90 24.46 2.82
CA THR A 140 7.20 24.48 3.52
C THR A 140 7.28 25.66 4.48
N SER A 141 6.80 26.84 4.05
CA SER A 141 6.70 28.02 4.91
C SER A 141 5.73 27.82 6.06
N ALA A 142 4.52 27.30 5.78
CA ALA A 142 3.49 27.08 6.78
C ALA A 142 3.85 26.03 7.83
N LEU A 143 4.69 25.06 7.47
CA LEU A 143 5.11 23.95 8.34
C LEU A 143 6.58 24.05 8.79
N ARG A 144 7.21 25.22 8.70
CA ARG A 144 8.63 25.40 9.02
C ARG A 144 9.02 25.03 10.46
N ASP A 145 8.09 25.15 11.40
CA ASP A 145 8.31 24.95 12.84
C ASP A 145 7.61 23.69 13.38
N VAL A 146 7.12 22.81 12.48
CA VAL A 146 6.53 21.53 12.92
C VAL A 146 7.60 20.59 13.46
N SER A 147 7.19 19.69 14.33
CA SER A 147 8.01 18.64 14.90
C SER A 147 7.19 17.38 15.10
N ALA A 148 7.87 16.26 15.33
CA ALA A 148 7.23 14.97 15.57
C ALA A 148 6.05 15.12 16.58
N PRO A 149 4.87 14.56 16.28
CA PRO A 149 4.59 13.58 15.23
C PRO A 149 4.10 14.17 13.90
N VAL A 150 4.25 15.49 13.66
CA VAL A 150 3.90 16.16 12.40
C VAL A 150 5.18 16.43 11.62
N HIS A 151 5.23 15.97 10.38
CA HIS A 151 6.41 16.07 9.53
C HIS A 151 6.05 16.68 8.18
N LEU A 152 7.01 17.36 7.57
CA LEU A 152 6.97 17.74 6.17
C LEU A 152 7.71 16.67 5.36
N THR A 153 7.12 16.18 4.26
CA THR A 153 7.86 15.26 3.39
C THR A 153 9.10 15.96 2.80
N PRO A 154 10.26 15.29 2.69
CA PRO A 154 11.34 15.76 1.85
C PRO A 154 10.88 15.93 0.41
N ALA A 155 11.35 16.97 -0.25
CA ALA A 155 11.11 17.22 -1.67
C ALA A 155 12.36 17.82 -2.33
N THR A 156 12.57 17.48 -3.60
CA THR A 156 13.72 17.96 -4.40
C THR A 156 13.28 18.16 -5.86
N ASP A 157 13.94 19.04 -6.58
CA ASP A 157 13.85 19.15 -8.04
C ASP A 157 15.05 18.48 -8.76
N ASP A 158 16.03 17.99 -7.98
CA ASP A 158 17.17 17.24 -8.47
C ASP A 158 16.81 15.75 -8.63
N ILE A 159 16.89 15.27 -9.87
CA ILE A 159 16.62 13.87 -10.20
C ILE A 159 17.65 12.92 -9.60
N GLU A 160 18.90 13.34 -9.42
CA GLU A 160 19.94 12.47 -8.85
C GLU A 160 19.71 12.26 -7.35
N VAL A 161 19.25 13.30 -6.64
CA VAL A 161 18.77 13.15 -5.25
C VAL A 161 17.56 12.21 -5.20
N ALA A 162 16.62 12.35 -6.15
CA ALA A 162 15.46 11.45 -6.21
C ALA A 162 15.84 9.99 -6.52
N ARG A 163 16.89 9.75 -7.33
CA ARG A 163 17.45 8.41 -7.57
C ARG A 163 18.11 7.84 -6.33
N ALA A 164 18.89 8.64 -5.60
CA ALA A 164 19.47 8.23 -4.34
C ALA A 164 18.39 7.84 -3.32
N TRP A 165 17.33 8.65 -3.18
CA TRP A 165 16.18 8.30 -2.32
C TRP A 165 15.50 7.01 -2.75
N PHE A 166 15.38 6.78 -4.06
CA PHE A 166 14.82 5.54 -4.59
C PHE A 166 15.69 4.36 -4.17
N GLU A 167 16.99 4.40 -4.43
CA GLU A 167 17.90 3.28 -4.15
C GLU A 167 18.14 3.03 -2.65
N GLU A 168 18.24 4.09 -1.84
CA GLU A 168 18.66 3.98 -0.43
C GLU A 168 17.51 3.74 0.55
N PHE A 169 16.33 4.32 0.30
CA PHE A 169 15.26 4.36 1.31
C PHE A 169 14.29 3.18 1.26
N GLU A 170 14.50 2.24 0.34
CA GLU A 170 13.66 1.04 0.21
C GLU A 170 13.65 0.20 1.51
N GLY A 171 14.72 0.26 2.30
CA GLY A 171 14.84 -0.35 3.62
C GLY A 171 13.92 0.22 4.70
N ALA A 172 13.73 1.55 4.71
CA ALA A 172 13.00 2.27 5.75
C ALA A 172 11.46 2.17 5.61
N GLY A 173 10.99 1.50 4.54
CA GLY A 173 9.57 1.38 4.21
C GLY A 173 9.09 2.42 3.18
N LEU A 174 9.98 3.23 2.61
CA LEU A 174 9.66 4.04 1.45
C LEU A 174 9.65 3.17 0.19
N ASP A 175 8.51 3.05 -0.47
CA ASP A 175 8.33 2.15 -1.60
C ASP A 175 8.58 2.81 -2.96
N GLY A 176 9.27 3.96 -2.94
CA GLY A 176 9.77 4.65 -4.13
C GLY A 176 9.59 6.17 -4.06
N VAL A 177 9.30 6.78 -5.21
CA VAL A 177 9.25 8.24 -5.39
C VAL A 177 7.95 8.65 -6.08
N VAL A 178 7.40 9.79 -5.67
CA VAL A 178 6.31 10.48 -6.38
C VAL A 178 6.90 11.68 -7.12
N ALA A 179 6.72 11.71 -8.43
CA ALA A 179 7.12 12.81 -9.30
C ALA A 179 5.88 13.63 -9.69
N LYS A 180 5.94 14.94 -9.47
CA LYS A 180 4.88 15.91 -9.70
C LYS A 180 5.36 16.98 -10.68
N PRO A 181 4.65 17.26 -11.79
CA PRO A 181 4.98 18.38 -12.65
C PRO A 181 4.92 19.71 -11.89
N PRO A 182 5.95 20.59 -11.93
CA PRO A 182 5.99 21.81 -11.13
C PRO A 182 4.84 22.77 -11.41
N GLY A 183 4.36 22.79 -12.66
CA GLY A 183 3.22 23.60 -13.12
C GLY A 183 1.84 23.02 -12.78
N LEU A 184 1.74 21.83 -12.20
CA LEU A 184 0.47 21.10 -12.06
C LEU A 184 -0.43 21.71 -10.96
N PRO A 185 -1.65 22.19 -11.29
CA PRO A 185 -2.65 22.55 -10.29
C PRO A 185 -3.18 21.32 -9.56
N TYR A 186 -3.81 21.50 -8.42
CA TYR A 186 -4.45 20.41 -7.72
C TYR A 186 -5.70 19.92 -8.46
N ARG A 187 -5.71 18.64 -8.89
CA ARG A 187 -6.82 18.00 -9.61
C ARG A 187 -7.47 16.88 -8.79
N PRO A 188 -8.53 17.17 -8.01
CA PRO A 188 -9.15 16.19 -7.11
C PRO A 188 -9.63 14.92 -7.82
N GLY A 189 -9.16 13.75 -7.37
CA GLY A 189 -9.56 12.45 -7.90
C GLY A 189 -8.99 12.11 -9.29
N GLU A 190 -8.24 13.01 -9.91
CA GLU A 190 -7.58 12.75 -11.19
C GLU A 190 -6.22 12.08 -10.99
N ARG A 191 -5.79 11.31 -11.99
CA ARG A 191 -4.51 10.60 -11.99
C ARG A 191 -3.52 11.30 -12.90
N VAL A 192 -2.83 12.31 -12.36
CA VAL A 192 -1.98 13.25 -13.13
C VAL A 192 -0.54 13.34 -12.62
N MET A 193 -0.26 12.83 -11.41
CA MET A 193 1.12 12.65 -10.92
C MET A 193 1.71 11.33 -11.45
N THR A 194 3.01 11.13 -11.21
CA THR A 194 3.70 9.87 -11.50
C THR A 194 4.25 9.27 -10.22
N LYS A 195 4.09 7.96 -10.04
CA LYS A 195 4.76 7.21 -8.97
C LYS A 195 5.67 6.18 -9.60
N VAL A 196 6.87 6.06 -9.05
CA VAL A 196 7.86 5.05 -9.43
C VAL A 196 8.13 4.23 -8.19
N LYS A 197 8.12 2.91 -8.36
CA LYS A 197 8.33 1.94 -7.29
C LYS A 197 9.35 0.91 -7.73
N HIS A 198 10.04 0.30 -6.78
CA HIS A 198 10.79 -0.93 -7.07
C HIS A 198 9.82 -2.00 -7.56
N GLU A 199 10.17 -2.59 -8.69
CA GLU A 199 9.48 -3.76 -9.17
C GLU A 199 10.19 -4.98 -8.63
N ARG A 200 9.56 -5.65 -7.66
CA ARG A 200 10.03 -6.93 -7.14
C ARG A 200 9.26 -8.04 -7.80
N THR A 201 9.96 -9.09 -8.20
CA THR A 201 9.33 -10.30 -8.75
C THR A 201 9.64 -11.52 -7.90
N ALA A 202 8.74 -12.49 -7.95
CA ALA A 202 8.92 -13.80 -7.36
C ALA A 202 8.41 -14.86 -8.33
N ASP A 203 9.16 -15.94 -8.46
CA ASP A 203 8.76 -17.18 -9.09
C ASP A 203 7.95 -17.99 -8.07
N CYS A 204 6.66 -18.18 -8.36
CA CYS A 204 5.70 -18.83 -7.48
C CYS A 204 5.13 -20.10 -8.11
N VAL A 205 4.90 -21.11 -7.28
CA VAL A 205 4.17 -22.31 -7.66
C VAL A 205 2.69 -21.96 -7.84
N LEU A 206 2.11 -22.34 -8.97
CA LEU A 206 0.67 -22.30 -9.20
C LEU A 206 0.04 -23.57 -8.62
N ALA A 207 -0.76 -23.43 -7.57
CA ALA A 207 -1.38 -24.58 -6.88
C ALA A 207 -2.91 -24.48 -6.80
N GLY A 208 -3.51 -23.47 -7.42
CA GLY A 208 -4.97 -23.38 -7.49
C GLY A 208 -5.48 -22.18 -8.26
N LEU A 209 -6.79 -22.12 -8.44
CA LEU A 209 -7.45 -20.93 -8.98
C LEU A 209 -8.80 -20.69 -8.28
N ARG A 210 -9.29 -19.46 -8.35
CA ARG A 210 -10.67 -19.09 -7.98
C ARG A 210 -11.42 -18.64 -9.21
N LEU A 211 -12.72 -18.91 -9.25
CA LEU A 211 -13.58 -18.41 -10.32
C LEU A 211 -13.90 -16.93 -10.13
N HIS A 212 -14.07 -16.23 -11.24
CA HIS A 212 -14.53 -14.85 -11.24
C HIS A 212 -16.03 -14.80 -10.95
N LYS A 213 -16.49 -13.76 -10.26
CA LYS A 213 -17.92 -13.56 -9.94
C LYS A 213 -18.86 -13.50 -11.16
N SER A 214 -18.34 -13.33 -12.38
CA SER A 214 -19.14 -13.15 -13.60
C SER A 214 -19.29 -14.42 -14.44
N GLY A 215 -18.84 -15.58 -13.97
CA GLY A 215 -18.97 -16.84 -14.71
C GLY A 215 -17.77 -17.77 -14.52
N PRO A 216 -17.77 -18.92 -15.22
CA PRO A 216 -16.75 -19.97 -15.07
C PRO A 216 -15.44 -19.59 -15.79
N VAL A 217 -14.83 -18.49 -15.37
CA VAL A 217 -13.56 -17.98 -15.87
C VAL A 217 -12.62 -17.70 -14.71
N VAL A 218 -11.31 -17.66 -14.95
CA VAL A 218 -10.33 -17.40 -13.89
C VAL A 218 -10.57 -16.03 -13.25
N GLY A 219 -10.81 -16.04 -11.95
CA GLY A 219 -10.88 -14.88 -11.07
C GLY A 219 -9.49 -14.47 -10.60
N SER A 220 -8.78 -15.43 -9.98
CA SER A 220 -7.41 -15.29 -9.50
C SER A 220 -6.70 -16.64 -9.49
N LEU A 221 -5.39 -16.63 -9.66
CA LEU A 221 -4.50 -17.77 -9.47
C LEU A 221 -3.96 -17.76 -8.04
N LEU A 222 -3.90 -18.91 -7.38
CA LEU A 222 -3.37 -19.08 -6.02
C LEU A 222 -1.89 -19.46 -6.11
N LEU A 223 -1.07 -18.75 -5.33
CA LEU A 223 0.38 -18.81 -5.40
C LEU A 223 0.94 -19.44 -4.13
N GLY A 224 1.96 -20.28 -4.30
CA GLY A 224 2.70 -20.90 -3.22
C GLY A 224 4.21 -20.70 -3.31
N LEU A 225 4.85 -20.66 -2.14
CA LEU A 225 6.30 -20.75 -1.96
C LEU A 225 6.62 -21.82 -0.92
N HIS A 226 7.71 -22.56 -1.13
CA HIS A 226 8.19 -23.55 -0.17
C HIS A 226 8.93 -22.86 0.98
N ASP A 227 8.53 -23.20 2.21
CA ASP A 227 9.27 -22.83 3.42
C ASP A 227 10.52 -23.70 3.62
N SER A 228 11.26 -23.45 4.72
CA SER A 228 12.45 -24.20 5.08
C SER A 228 12.20 -25.68 5.35
N ASP A 229 10.96 -26.06 5.67
CA ASP A 229 10.55 -27.44 5.93
C ASP A 229 10.06 -28.13 4.63
N GLY A 230 10.14 -27.43 3.49
CA GLY A 230 9.65 -27.91 2.19
C GLY A 230 8.13 -27.89 2.05
N ARG A 231 7.40 -27.23 2.96
CA ARG A 231 5.93 -27.12 2.88
C ARG A 231 5.53 -25.97 1.96
N LEU A 232 4.57 -26.21 1.07
CA LEU A 232 4.05 -25.19 0.17
C LEU A 232 3.11 -24.24 0.92
N GLN A 233 3.58 -23.04 1.25
CA GLN A 233 2.82 -22.01 1.93
C GLN A 233 2.03 -21.18 0.93
N HIS A 234 0.74 -20.94 1.17
CA HIS A 234 -0.06 -20.03 0.35
C HIS A 234 0.32 -18.56 0.64
N VAL A 235 1.02 -17.94 -0.32
CA VAL A 235 1.59 -16.59 -0.17
C VAL A 235 0.72 -15.49 -0.77
N GLY A 236 -0.38 -15.83 -1.43
CA GLY A 236 -1.31 -14.87 -1.98
C GLY A 236 -1.84 -15.27 -3.34
N VAL A 237 -2.35 -14.28 -4.07
CA VAL A 237 -3.01 -14.51 -5.36
C VAL A 237 -2.54 -13.53 -6.43
N CYS A 238 -2.55 -14.01 -7.66
CA CYS A 238 -2.34 -13.23 -8.87
C CYS A 238 -3.68 -13.03 -9.60
N ALA A 239 -4.00 -11.80 -10.03
CA ALA A 239 -5.25 -11.53 -10.73
C ALA A 239 -5.16 -10.36 -11.74
N SER A 240 -6.28 -9.67 -11.98
CA SER A 240 -6.40 -8.51 -12.89
C SER A 240 -6.25 -8.81 -14.38
N PHE A 241 -6.48 -10.06 -14.79
CA PHE A 241 -6.50 -10.45 -16.19
C PHE A 241 -7.66 -9.79 -16.98
N PRO A 242 -7.45 -9.39 -18.25
CA PRO A 242 -8.52 -9.05 -19.16
C PRO A 242 -9.50 -10.22 -19.35
N MET A 243 -10.78 -9.93 -19.60
CA MET A 243 -11.83 -10.98 -19.71
C MET A 243 -11.50 -12.09 -20.70
N ARG A 244 -10.85 -11.74 -21.83
CA ARG A 244 -10.37 -12.71 -22.81
C ARG A 244 -9.35 -13.68 -22.18
N ARG A 245 -8.32 -13.14 -21.52
CA ARG A 245 -7.27 -13.95 -20.88
C ARG A 245 -7.81 -14.83 -19.76
N ARG A 246 -8.84 -14.38 -19.02
CA ARG A 246 -9.51 -15.20 -18.00
C ARG A 246 -10.14 -16.47 -18.57
N LYS A 247 -10.65 -16.42 -19.80
CA LYS A 247 -11.21 -17.58 -20.52
C LYS A 247 -10.10 -18.49 -21.01
N GLU A 248 -9.09 -17.93 -21.68
CA GLU A 248 -7.91 -18.68 -22.16
C GLU A 248 -7.21 -19.43 -21.03
N LEU A 249 -7.08 -18.81 -19.85
CA LEU A 249 -6.48 -19.46 -18.68
C LEU A 249 -7.29 -20.65 -18.16
N MET A 250 -8.61 -20.71 -18.36
CA MET A 250 -9.38 -21.90 -17.98
C MET A 250 -8.99 -23.09 -18.87
N GLU A 251 -8.91 -22.87 -20.17
CA GLU A 251 -8.52 -23.91 -21.14
C GLU A 251 -7.06 -24.34 -20.93
N GLU A 252 -6.18 -23.37 -20.69
CA GLU A 252 -4.74 -23.59 -20.51
C GLU A 252 -4.39 -24.37 -19.23
N LEU A 253 -5.20 -24.23 -18.18
CA LEU A 253 -4.99 -24.83 -16.86
C LEU A 253 -5.82 -26.10 -16.64
N GLU A 254 -6.79 -26.40 -17.50
CA GLU A 254 -7.60 -27.62 -17.40
C GLU A 254 -6.75 -28.90 -17.30
N PRO A 255 -5.63 -29.08 -18.03
CA PRO A 255 -4.80 -30.27 -17.86
C PRO A 255 -4.23 -30.43 -16.44
N LEU A 256 -4.05 -29.34 -15.70
CA LEU A 256 -3.52 -29.35 -14.33
C LEU A 256 -4.62 -29.50 -13.28
N ARG A 257 -5.90 -29.39 -13.67
CA ARG A 257 -7.02 -29.43 -12.74
C ARG A 257 -7.10 -30.77 -12.01
N MET A 258 -7.31 -30.70 -10.70
CA MET A 258 -7.61 -31.87 -9.87
C MET A 258 -9.12 -31.98 -9.66
N ALA A 259 -9.63 -33.22 -9.57
CA ALA A 259 -11.05 -33.48 -9.33
C ALA A 259 -11.48 -33.04 -7.92
N ASP A 260 -10.59 -33.23 -6.95
CA ASP A 260 -10.72 -32.80 -5.57
C ASP A 260 -9.34 -32.40 -5.01
N VAL A 261 -9.29 -32.06 -3.72
CA VAL A 261 -8.08 -31.56 -3.05
C VAL A 261 -7.21 -32.70 -2.47
N HIS A 262 -7.59 -33.96 -2.64
CA HIS A 262 -6.86 -35.09 -2.06
C HIS A 262 -5.45 -35.20 -2.63
N GLY A 263 -4.45 -35.36 -1.76
CA GLY A 263 -3.04 -35.41 -2.15
C GLY A 263 -2.45 -34.05 -2.58
N HIS A 264 -3.24 -32.98 -2.54
CA HIS A 264 -2.75 -31.63 -2.79
C HIS A 264 -1.97 -31.09 -1.57
N PRO A 265 -0.91 -30.28 -1.74
CA PRO A 265 -0.19 -29.67 -0.60
C PRO A 265 -1.08 -28.85 0.36
N TRP A 266 -2.24 -28.40 -0.13
CA TRP A 266 -3.25 -27.67 0.63
C TRP A 266 -4.51 -28.49 0.95
N GLU A 267 -4.43 -29.81 1.00
CA GLU A 267 -5.56 -30.71 1.28
C GLU A 267 -6.32 -30.34 2.56
N ARG A 268 -5.58 -29.98 3.64
CA ARG A 268 -6.15 -29.66 4.95
C ARG A 268 -6.60 -28.20 5.10
N TRP A 269 -6.89 -27.49 4.01
CA TRP A 269 -7.24 -26.06 4.07
C TRP A 269 -8.52 -25.74 4.87
N THR A 270 -9.38 -26.72 5.09
CA THR A 270 -10.59 -26.59 5.93
C THR A 270 -10.35 -26.94 7.41
N ASP A 271 -9.18 -27.47 7.75
CA ASP A 271 -8.81 -27.85 9.12
C ASP A 271 -8.29 -26.62 9.90
N PRO A 272 -8.96 -26.22 11.00
CA PRO A 272 -8.54 -25.08 11.82
C PRO A 272 -7.13 -25.22 12.40
N ASP A 273 -6.71 -26.44 12.77
CA ASP A 273 -5.39 -26.67 13.36
C ASP A 273 -4.29 -26.58 12.29
N ALA A 274 -4.59 -27.05 11.07
CA ALA A 274 -3.68 -26.90 9.94
C ALA A 274 -3.53 -25.42 9.50
N GLN A 275 -4.61 -24.63 9.57
CA GLN A 275 -4.58 -23.18 9.34
C GLN A 275 -3.80 -22.43 10.44
N ALA A 276 -3.71 -22.99 11.66
CA ALA A 276 -2.90 -22.43 12.73
C ALA A 276 -1.40 -22.80 12.59
N GLY A 277 -1.10 -23.99 12.06
CA GLY A 277 0.26 -24.52 11.88
C GLY A 277 0.94 -24.20 10.53
N GLY A 278 0.24 -23.52 9.62
CA GLY A 278 0.73 -23.15 8.30
C GLY A 278 -0.26 -22.27 7.52
N ARG A 279 0.11 -21.85 6.32
CA ARG A 279 -0.68 -20.95 5.48
C ARG A 279 -1.35 -21.70 4.35
N LEU A 280 -2.66 -21.81 4.45
CA LEU A 280 -3.49 -22.48 3.46
C LEU A 280 -4.46 -21.47 2.82
N PRO A 281 -4.90 -21.70 1.57
CA PRO A 281 -5.93 -20.89 0.96
C PRO A 281 -7.22 -20.94 1.78
N GLY A 282 -8.00 -19.86 1.73
CA GLY A 282 -9.30 -19.80 2.41
C GLY A 282 -9.26 -19.55 3.91
N GLY A 283 -8.08 -19.27 4.49
CA GLY A 283 -7.98 -18.86 5.89
C GLY A 283 -8.81 -17.60 6.21
N PRO A 284 -9.41 -17.51 7.41
CA PRO A 284 -10.29 -16.41 7.79
C PRO A 284 -9.54 -15.07 7.81
N SER A 285 -10.14 -14.04 7.22
CA SER A 285 -9.66 -12.65 7.28
C SER A 285 -10.75 -11.72 7.76
N ARG A 286 -10.40 -10.77 8.63
CA ARG A 286 -11.31 -9.70 9.11
C ARG A 286 -11.94 -8.88 7.96
N TRP A 287 -11.34 -8.94 6.77
CA TRP A 287 -11.76 -8.20 5.58
C TRP A 287 -12.51 -9.07 4.55
N THR A 288 -12.54 -10.40 4.71
CA THR A 288 -13.23 -11.30 3.76
C THR A 288 -14.72 -11.45 4.06
N GLY A 289 -15.17 -11.22 5.30
CA GLY A 289 -16.60 -11.27 5.66
C GLY A 289 -17.24 -12.61 5.28
N THR A 290 -18.37 -12.58 4.57
CA THR A 290 -19.14 -13.75 4.07
C THR A 290 -18.73 -14.22 2.67
N LYS A 291 -17.55 -13.82 2.16
CA LYS A 291 -17.13 -14.22 0.81
C LYS A 291 -16.90 -15.71 0.72
N ASP A 292 -17.39 -16.31 -0.37
CA ASP A 292 -16.99 -17.66 -0.76
C ASP A 292 -15.49 -17.67 -1.08
N LEU A 293 -14.73 -18.44 -0.31
CA LEU A 293 -13.29 -18.62 -0.45
C LEU A 293 -12.94 -19.92 -1.16
N SER A 294 -13.95 -20.64 -1.67
CA SER A 294 -13.79 -21.83 -2.49
C SER A 294 -12.82 -21.59 -3.64
N TRP A 295 -12.09 -22.63 -3.97
CA TRP A 295 -11.05 -22.61 -4.99
C TRP A 295 -10.99 -23.99 -5.66
N ILE A 296 -10.46 -24.01 -6.88
CA ILE A 296 -10.28 -25.22 -7.67
C ILE A 296 -8.80 -25.63 -7.55
N PRO A 297 -8.51 -26.86 -7.08
CA PRO A 297 -7.15 -27.34 -6.97
C PRO A 297 -6.52 -27.62 -8.33
N LEU A 298 -5.24 -27.26 -8.44
CA LEU A 298 -4.39 -27.55 -9.58
C LEU A 298 -3.19 -28.34 -9.10
N ARG A 299 -2.70 -29.30 -9.89
CA ARG A 299 -1.43 -29.96 -9.59
C ARG A 299 -0.32 -28.91 -9.59
N PRO A 300 0.53 -28.86 -8.53
CA PRO A 300 1.54 -27.81 -8.32
C PRO A 300 2.78 -27.99 -9.20
N GLU A 301 2.56 -28.16 -10.51
CA GLU A 301 3.59 -28.51 -11.50
C GLU A 301 4.04 -27.31 -12.34
N ARG A 302 3.38 -26.14 -12.19
CA ARG A 302 3.62 -24.96 -13.01
C ARG A 302 4.09 -23.79 -12.18
N VAL A 303 5.09 -23.07 -12.68
CA VAL A 303 5.64 -21.86 -12.06
C VAL A 303 5.25 -20.62 -12.87
N CYS A 304 4.85 -19.55 -12.18
CA CYS A 304 4.70 -18.22 -12.77
C CYS A 304 5.56 -17.19 -12.04
N GLU A 305 6.12 -16.27 -12.81
CA GLU A 305 6.73 -15.06 -12.29
C GLU A 305 5.63 -14.03 -12.05
N VAL A 306 5.60 -13.47 -10.84
CA VAL A 306 4.66 -12.43 -10.44
C VAL A 306 5.40 -11.21 -9.90
N ALA A 307 4.90 -10.02 -10.21
CA ALA A 307 5.36 -8.80 -9.57
C ALA A 307 4.53 -8.49 -8.31
N TYR A 308 5.20 -8.13 -7.22
CA TYR A 308 4.58 -7.80 -5.94
C TYR A 308 5.10 -6.47 -5.38
N ASP A 309 4.29 -5.78 -4.57
CA ASP A 309 4.69 -4.53 -3.92
C ASP A 309 5.50 -4.81 -2.64
N HIS A 310 4.86 -5.45 -1.66
CA HIS A 310 5.43 -5.72 -0.34
C HIS A 310 4.94 -7.04 0.23
N LEU A 311 5.71 -7.55 1.18
CA LEU A 311 5.29 -8.63 2.06
C LEU A 311 4.53 -8.06 3.28
N GLN A 312 3.59 -8.85 3.79
CA GLN A 312 2.89 -8.67 5.05
C GLN A 312 3.18 -9.91 5.90
N GLY A 313 4.21 -9.83 6.74
CA GLY A 313 4.90 -11.03 7.23
C GLY A 313 5.57 -11.77 6.08
N ASP A 314 5.17 -13.01 5.85
CA ASP A 314 5.66 -13.97 4.84
C ASP A 314 4.67 -14.12 3.64
N ARG A 315 3.76 -13.16 3.39
CA ARG A 315 2.83 -13.22 2.24
C ARG A 315 2.79 -11.93 1.46
N PHE A 316 2.32 -11.95 0.22
CA PHE A 316 2.06 -10.74 -0.53
C PHE A 316 0.88 -9.96 0.09
N ARG A 317 1.11 -8.68 0.40
CA ARG A 317 0.10 -7.79 1.00
C ARG A 317 -1.05 -7.47 0.04
N HIS A 318 -0.74 -7.38 -1.25
CA HIS A 318 -1.69 -7.08 -2.32
C HIS A 318 -1.73 -8.21 -3.35
N THR A 319 -2.79 -8.22 -4.16
CA THR A 319 -2.86 -9.04 -5.37
C THR A 319 -1.65 -8.76 -6.25
N THR A 320 -0.91 -9.80 -6.58
CA THR A 320 0.27 -9.71 -7.46
C THR A 320 -0.12 -9.64 -8.93
N GLN A 321 0.79 -9.15 -9.77
CA GLN A 321 0.60 -9.03 -11.21
C GLN A 321 1.33 -10.17 -11.92
N PHE A 322 0.61 -10.91 -12.78
CA PHE A 322 1.24 -11.91 -13.63
C PHE A 322 2.24 -11.24 -14.58
N ARG A 323 3.47 -11.75 -14.64
CA ARG A 323 4.46 -11.35 -15.64
C ARG A 323 4.54 -12.37 -16.76
N ARG A 324 4.88 -13.61 -16.42
CA ARG A 324 5.05 -14.69 -17.40
C ARG A 324 5.03 -16.06 -16.73
N TRP A 325 4.83 -17.09 -17.53
CA TRP A 325 5.13 -18.46 -17.13
C TRP A 325 6.64 -18.68 -17.11
N ARG A 326 7.10 -19.55 -16.20
CA ARG A 326 8.50 -19.93 -16.04
C ARG A 326 8.66 -21.44 -16.24
N PRO A 327 8.54 -21.94 -17.50
CA PRO A 327 8.74 -23.36 -17.78
C PRO A 327 10.19 -23.81 -17.54
N ASP A 328 11.10 -22.85 -17.37
CA ASP A 328 12.51 -23.03 -17.02
C ASP A 328 12.75 -23.20 -15.52
N ARG A 329 11.72 -23.14 -14.67
CA ARG A 329 11.82 -23.26 -13.21
C ARG A 329 11.14 -24.54 -12.70
N ASP A 330 11.82 -25.23 -11.80
CA ASP A 330 11.23 -26.31 -11.02
C ASP A 330 10.36 -25.72 -9.89
N PRO A 331 9.10 -26.16 -9.71
CA PRO A 331 8.29 -25.77 -8.55
C PRO A 331 8.99 -25.93 -7.21
N ALA A 332 9.83 -26.94 -7.03
CA ALA A 332 10.55 -27.19 -5.78
C ALA A 332 11.53 -26.05 -5.42
N ASP A 333 12.08 -25.36 -6.42
CA ASP A 333 13.04 -24.25 -6.23
C ASP A 333 12.36 -22.92 -5.84
N CYS A 334 11.02 -22.85 -5.95
CA CYS A 334 10.24 -21.66 -5.61
C CYS A 334 10.13 -21.52 -4.08
N THR A 335 11.18 -21.01 -3.44
CA THR A 335 11.32 -20.89 -1.98
C THR A 335 11.27 -19.44 -1.52
N TYR A 336 11.17 -19.19 -0.22
CA TYR A 336 11.26 -17.83 0.35
C TYR A 336 12.62 -17.15 0.17
N ALA A 337 13.69 -17.91 -0.07
CA ALA A 337 15.04 -17.36 -0.21
C ALA A 337 15.21 -16.40 -1.41
N GLN A 338 14.28 -16.45 -2.37
CA GLN A 338 14.25 -15.53 -3.51
C GLN A 338 13.68 -14.14 -3.17
N LEU A 339 12.99 -14.01 -2.03
CA LEU A 339 12.38 -12.74 -1.64
C LEU A 339 13.47 -11.88 -1.03
N GLU A 340 13.85 -10.81 -1.74
CA GLU A 340 14.84 -9.86 -1.27
C GLU A 340 14.37 -9.18 0.04
N GLU A 341 15.14 -9.36 1.11
CA GLU A 341 15.10 -8.47 2.26
C GLU A 341 15.93 -7.23 1.92
N THR A 342 15.27 -6.09 1.73
CA THR A 342 15.97 -4.84 1.47
C THR A 342 16.89 -4.47 2.64
N ALA A 343 18.07 -3.92 2.29
CA ALA A 343 19.05 -3.41 3.25
C ALA A 343 18.39 -2.44 4.25
N ARG A 344 18.84 -2.47 5.50
CA ARG A 344 18.24 -1.68 6.59
C ARG A 344 18.64 -0.21 6.45
N TYR A 345 17.65 0.69 6.47
CA TYR A 345 17.83 2.14 6.51
C TYR A 345 16.90 2.70 7.60
N ASP A 346 17.35 3.69 8.38
CA ASP A 346 16.58 4.27 9.47
C ASP A 346 15.67 5.39 8.94
N LEU A 347 14.37 5.30 9.23
CA LEU A 347 13.41 6.35 8.85
C LEU A 347 13.74 7.71 9.48
N ALA A 348 14.48 7.74 10.59
CA ALA A 348 14.93 8.98 11.22
C ALA A 348 15.82 9.83 10.28
N ASP A 349 16.58 9.20 9.38
CA ASP A 349 17.44 9.90 8.42
C ASP A 349 16.63 10.55 7.28
N VAL A 350 15.41 10.06 7.04
CA VAL A 350 14.45 10.61 6.04
C VAL A 350 13.56 11.69 6.65
N LEU A 351 13.14 11.49 7.90
CA LEU A 351 12.27 12.41 8.65
C LEU A 351 13.06 13.45 9.47
N GLY A 352 14.39 13.39 9.42
CA GLY A 352 15.29 14.33 10.07
C GLY A 352 15.12 15.76 9.56
N PRO A 353 15.44 16.76 10.40
CA PRO A 353 15.27 18.17 10.08
C PRO A 353 16.12 18.68 8.92
#